data_AF-A0A316GC90-F1
#
_entry.id   AF-A0A316GC90-F1
#
_cell.length_a   1.000
_cell.length_b   1.000
_cell.length_c   1.000
_cell.angle_alpha   90.00
_cell.angle_beta   90.00
_cell.angle_gamma   90.00
#
_symmetry.space_group_name_H-M   'P 1'
#
loop_
_entity.id
_entity.type
_entity.pdbx_description
1 polymer ?
#
loop_
_entity_poly.entity_id
_entity_poly.type
_entity_poly.pdbx_seq_one_letter_code
_entity_poly.pdbx_strand_id
1 'polypeptide(L)'
;MTGSRPARHVSAAALAVIVAALAGCTPGDDEQSTVVGTPATSAATVSPPPATSAEPRPGDDRQTIEYRDVQVDVPADWVRAESRGCEFEFVQWQPAGSPPCRLTTGVVFYGAATFDPAHRPGVQKGKGDTWVGYVYAGDLAVYAAGPDRALVQDVLDTARPPAPR
;
A
#
# COMPACT_ATOMS: atom_id res chain seq x y z
N MET A 1 11.97 -47.70 17.12
CA MET A 1 13.11 -46.84 17.53
C MET A 1 12.54 -45.48 17.92
N THR A 2 12.23 -45.32 19.20
CA THR A 2 11.61 -44.14 19.80
C THR A 2 12.70 -43.19 20.27
N GLY A 3 12.82 -42.03 19.60
CA GLY A 3 13.81 -41.00 19.92
C GLY A 3 13.12 -39.74 20.43
N SER A 4 12.94 -39.64 21.75
CA SER A 4 12.56 -38.39 22.41
C SER A 4 13.70 -37.37 22.31
N ARG A 5 13.40 -36.15 21.85
CA ARG A 5 14.33 -35.01 21.93
C ARG A 5 13.87 -34.00 22.99
N PRO A 6 14.80 -33.48 23.82
CA PRO A 6 14.49 -32.66 24.97
C PRO A 6 14.12 -31.22 24.61
N ALA A 7 13.11 -30.70 25.32
CA ALA A 7 12.79 -29.28 25.41
C ALA A 7 13.90 -28.54 26.16
N ARG A 8 14.40 -27.43 25.61
CA ARG A 8 15.27 -26.51 26.34
C ARG A 8 15.06 -25.04 25.94
N HIS A 9 14.71 -24.30 26.98
CA HIS A 9 15.09 -22.94 27.33
C HIS A 9 14.43 -21.74 26.62
N VAL A 10 13.40 -21.26 27.33
CA VAL A 10 13.06 -19.87 27.63
C VAL A 10 14.29 -18.96 27.66
N SER A 11 14.28 -17.89 26.85
CA SER A 11 15.02 -16.66 27.13
C SER A 11 14.02 -15.52 27.24
N ALA A 12 13.92 -14.98 28.45
CA ALA A 12 13.17 -13.78 28.79
C ALA A 12 14.09 -12.56 28.75
N ALA A 13 13.44 -11.41 28.53
CA ALA A 13 13.87 -10.06 28.90
C ALA A 13 14.95 -9.37 28.04
N ALA A 14 14.51 -8.30 27.37
CA ALA A 14 15.00 -6.96 27.67
C ALA A 14 13.94 -5.93 27.25
N LEU A 15 13.20 -5.40 28.22
CA LEU A 15 12.49 -4.12 28.06
C LEU A 15 13.55 -3.02 28.01
N ALA A 16 13.61 -2.29 26.90
CA ALA A 16 14.28 -0.99 26.85
C ALA A 16 13.21 0.10 26.82
N VAL A 17 12.96 0.69 27.98
CA VAL A 17 12.19 1.93 28.12
C VAL A 17 13.14 3.08 27.77
N ILE A 18 12.92 3.74 26.63
CA ILE A 18 13.58 5.02 26.33
C ILE A 18 12.54 6.11 26.52
N VAL A 19 12.60 6.75 27.69
CA VAL A 19 11.96 8.04 27.96
C VAL A 19 12.91 9.12 27.42
N ALA A 20 12.57 9.72 26.29
CA ALA A 20 13.15 10.98 25.86
C ALA A 20 12.10 12.07 26.03
N ALA A 21 12.12 12.71 27.19
CA ALA A 21 11.49 13.99 27.41
C ALA A 21 12.39 15.07 26.79
N LEU A 22 11.93 15.73 25.74
CA LEU A 22 12.40 17.07 25.41
C LEU A 22 11.21 17.99 25.21
N ALA A 23 11.07 18.87 26.19
CA ALA A 23 10.25 20.05 26.17
C ALA A 23 10.69 20.97 25.03
N GLY A 24 9.70 21.57 24.36
CA GLY A 24 9.91 22.56 23.32
C GLY A 24 8.60 23.20 22.91
N CYS A 25 7.96 23.93 23.84
CA CYS A 25 6.93 24.89 23.52
C CYS A 25 7.58 26.12 22.88
N THR A 26 7.19 26.45 21.65
CA THR A 26 7.29 27.83 21.14
C THR A 26 5.91 28.22 20.59
N PRO A 27 5.12 29.02 21.32
CA PRO A 27 4.06 29.81 20.72
C PRO A 27 4.71 31.02 20.05
N GLY A 28 4.61 31.09 18.73
CA GLY A 28 4.92 32.27 17.95
C GLY A 28 3.62 32.80 17.37
N ASP A 29 3.03 33.76 18.08
CA ASP A 29 1.95 34.63 17.62
C ASP A 29 2.42 35.56 16.47
N ASP A 30 1.43 36.08 15.75
CA ASP A 30 1.44 37.24 14.86
C ASP A 30 2.06 37.10 13.46
N GLU A 31 1.19 36.86 12.46
CA GLU A 31 0.86 37.95 11.54
C GLU A 31 -0.51 37.71 10.89
N GLN A 32 -1.53 38.42 11.41
CA GLN A 32 -2.80 38.63 10.73
C GLN A 32 -2.55 39.52 9.50
N SER A 33 -2.45 38.93 8.32
CA SER A 33 -2.54 39.67 7.06
C SER A 33 -4.00 39.73 6.62
N THR A 34 -4.68 40.78 7.08
CA THR A 34 -6.04 41.14 6.66
C THR A 34 -5.98 41.69 5.23
N VAL A 35 -6.18 40.85 4.22
CA VAL A 35 -6.43 41.32 2.84
C VAL A 35 -7.93 41.35 2.61
N VAL A 36 -8.54 42.51 2.87
CA VAL A 36 -9.89 42.84 2.40
C VAL A 36 -9.80 43.17 0.92
N GLY A 37 -10.11 42.19 0.08
CA GLY A 37 -10.29 42.38 -1.35
C GLY A 37 -11.47 41.53 -1.81
N THR A 38 -12.62 42.18 -1.98
CA THR A 38 -13.80 41.57 -2.61
C THR A 38 -13.75 41.85 -4.11
N PRO A 39 -13.30 40.92 -4.97
CA PRO A 39 -13.59 41.01 -6.39
C PRO A 39 -15.04 40.57 -6.63
N ALA A 40 -15.79 41.41 -7.33
CA ALA A 40 -17.10 41.08 -7.86
C ALA A 40 -17.01 39.80 -8.70
N THR A 41 -17.72 38.76 -8.27
CA THR A 41 -17.83 37.49 -8.99
C THR A 41 -18.88 37.67 -10.07
N SER A 42 -18.44 37.94 -11.29
CA SER A 42 -19.26 37.71 -12.48
C SER A 42 -19.39 36.21 -12.67
N ALA A 43 -20.57 35.66 -12.36
CA ALA A 43 -20.92 34.28 -12.65
C ALA A 43 -21.04 34.10 -14.18
N ALA A 44 -19.93 33.76 -14.83
CA ALA A 44 -19.98 33.18 -16.17
C ALA A 44 -20.42 31.72 -16.01
N THR A 45 -21.67 31.44 -16.38
CA THR A 45 -22.16 30.06 -16.59
C THR A 45 -21.41 29.48 -17.78
N VAL A 46 -20.23 28.91 -17.53
CA VAL A 46 -19.52 28.10 -18.51
C VAL A 46 -20.22 26.74 -18.53
N SER A 47 -21.01 26.49 -19.57
CA SER A 47 -21.53 25.16 -19.84
C SER A 47 -20.36 24.18 -19.88
N PRO A 48 -20.32 23.14 -19.04
CA PRO A 48 -19.27 22.14 -19.12
C PRO A 48 -19.33 21.51 -20.52
N PRO A 49 -18.18 21.26 -21.16
CA PRO A 49 -18.16 20.51 -22.42
C PRO A 49 -18.88 19.17 -22.21
N PRO A 50 -19.60 18.66 -23.22
CA PRO A 50 -20.24 17.36 -23.12
C PRO A 50 -19.18 16.35 -22.65
N ALA A 51 -19.51 15.63 -21.57
CA ALA A 51 -18.62 14.61 -21.02
C ALA A 51 -18.30 13.62 -22.14
N THR A 52 -17.11 13.73 -22.71
CA THR A 52 -16.54 12.69 -23.56
C THR A 52 -16.53 11.45 -22.70
N SER A 53 -17.39 10.48 -23.02
CA SER A 53 -17.31 9.14 -22.46
C SER A 53 -15.90 8.65 -22.68
N ALA A 54 -15.09 8.64 -21.62
CA ALA A 54 -13.74 8.09 -21.69
C ALA A 54 -13.91 6.63 -22.10
N GLU A 55 -13.23 6.23 -23.18
CA GLU A 55 -13.13 4.83 -23.54
C GLU A 55 -12.63 4.06 -22.32
N PRO A 56 -13.24 2.91 -21.98
CA PRO A 56 -12.81 2.13 -20.84
C PRO A 56 -11.32 1.83 -20.97
N ARG A 57 -10.52 2.26 -19.98
CA ARG A 57 -9.09 1.95 -19.99
C ARG A 57 -8.95 0.45 -19.80
N PRO A 58 -7.97 -0.20 -20.45
CA PRO A 58 -7.57 -1.55 -20.07
C PRO A 58 -7.28 -1.57 -18.56
N GLY A 59 -8.12 -2.28 -17.78
CA GLY A 59 -8.08 -2.27 -16.31
C GLY A 59 -9.25 -1.59 -15.59
N ASP A 60 -10.28 -1.12 -16.31
CA ASP A 60 -11.49 -0.59 -15.67
C ASP A 60 -12.35 -1.67 -15.01
N ASP A 61 -12.25 -2.90 -15.48
CA ASP A 61 -12.81 -4.06 -14.79
C ASP A 61 -11.92 -4.39 -13.59
N ARG A 62 -12.47 -4.20 -12.38
CA ARG A 62 -11.80 -4.51 -11.12
C ARG A 62 -12.43 -5.71 -10.41
N GLN A 63 -11.63 -6.36 -9.60
CA GLN A 63 -12.08 -7.32 -8.60
C GLN A 63 -11.52 -6.94 -7.23
N THR A 64 -12.31 -7.17 -6.18
CA THR A 64 -11.82 -7.08 -4.81
C THR A 64 -11.23 -8.43 -4.41
N ILE A 65 -9.97 -8.41 -3.99
CA ILE A 65 -9.30 -9.55 -3.36
C ILE A 65 -9.25 -9.34 -1.86
N GLU A 66 -9.29 -10.43 -1.10
CA GLU A 66 -9.21 -10.39 0.35
C GLU A 66 -8.14 -11.36 0.87
N TYR A 67 -7.33 -10.89 1.81
CA TYR A 67 -6.35 -11.70 2.52
C TYR A 67 -6.27 -11.28 3.99
N ARG A 68 -6.64 -12.20 4.90
CA ARG A 68 -6.70 -11.95 6.35
C ARG A 68 -7.48 -10.68 6.70
N ASP A 69 -8.70 -10.59 6.19
CA ASP A 69 -9.62 -9.47 6.38
C ASP A 69 -9.15 -8.11 5.76
N VAL A 70 -7.98 -8.05 5.10
CA VAL A 70 -7.54 -6.89 4.31
C VAL A 70 -8.05 -7.02 2.88
N GLN A 71 -8.70 -5.97 2.38
CA GLN A 71 -9.25 -5.92 1.03
C GLN A 71 -8.45 -4.98 0.13
N VAL A 72 -8.27 -5.36 -1.13
CA VAL A 72 -7.60 -4.55 -2.17
C VAL A 72 -8.34 -4.74 -3.49
N ASP A 73 -8.55 -3.66 -4.25
CA ASP A 73 -9.17 -3.73 -5.57
C ASP A 73 -8.09 -3.76 -6.66
N VAL A 74 -7.99 -4.89 -7.36
CA VAL A 74 -7.01 -5.16 -8.42
C VAL A 74 -7.70 -5.32 -9.78
N PRO A 75 -6.97 -5.21 -10.90
CA PRO A 75 -7.53 -5.55 -12.21
C PRO A 75 -8.16 -6.96 -12.25
N ALA A 76 -9.29 -7.09 -12.95
CA ALA A 76 -10.07 -8.32 -13.00
C ALA A 76 -9.35 -9.50 -13.66
N ASP A 77 -8.33 -9.25 -14.48
CA ASP A 77 -7.50 -10.26 -15.13
C ASP A 77 -6.34 -10.77 -14.25
N TRP A 78 -6.15 -10.16 -13.07
CA TRP A 78 -5.16 -10.65 -12.11
C TRP A 78 -5.63 -11.94 -11.45
N VAL A 79 -4.71 -12.88 -11.32
CA VAL A 79 -4.95 -14.18 -10.70
C VAL A 79 -4.00 -14.38 -9.53
N ARG A 80 -4.42 -15.16 -8.55
CA ARG A 80 -3.55 -15.57 -7.45
C ARG A 80 -2.43 -16.45 -8.01
N ALA A 81 -1.17 -16.10 -7.74
CA ALA A 81 -0.05 -16.90 -8.18
C ALA A 81 0.16 -18.12 -7.28
N GLU A 82 0.47 -19.27 -7.89
CA GLU A 82 0.87 -20.47 -7.18
C GLU A 82 2.37 -20.41 -6.87
N SER A 83 2.73 -19.94 -5.66
CA SER A 83 4.12 -19.73 -5.24
C SER A 83 4.81 -20.99 -4.67
N ARG A 84 4.19 -22.16 -4.78
CA ARG A 84 4.77 -23.43 -4.29
C ARG A 84 6.11 -23.71 -4.97
N GLY A 85 7.15 -23.90 -4.16
CA GLY A 85 8.50 -24.19 -4.65
C GLY A 85 9.30 -22.95 -5.07
N CYS A 86 8.79 -21.75 -4.83
CA CYS A 86 9.59 -20.53 -4.88
C CYS A 86 10.48 -20.43 -3.63
N GLU A 87 11.56 -19.63 -3.71
CA GLU A 87 12.42 -19.36 -2.55
C GLU A 87 11.64 -18.78 -1.37
N PHE A 88 10.63 -17.96 -1.68
CA PHE A 88 9.69 -17.41 -0.72
C PHE A 88 8.26 -17.65 -1.18
N GLU A 89 7.47 -18.28 -0.33
CA GLU A 89 6.05 -18.55 -0.59
C GLU A 89 5.21 -17.39 -0.07
N PHE A 90 5.09 -16.33 -0.86
CA PHE A 90 4.20 -15.21 -0.57
C PHE A 90 2.83 -15.41 -1.21
N VAL A 91 1.82 -14.78 -0.61
CA VAL A 91 0.49 -14.68 -1.23
C VAL A 91 0.49 -13.45 -2.14
N GLN A 92 0.40 -13.68 -3.45
CA GLN A 92 0.46 -12.62 -4.45
C GLN A 92 -0.62 -12.79 -5.52
N TRP A 93 -1.06 -11.67 -6.08
CA TRP A 93 -1.95 -11.57 -7.25
C TRP A 93 -1.22 -10.82 -8.35
N GLN A 94 -1.31 -11.32 -9.57
CA GLN A 94 -0.56 -10.81 -10.71
C GLN A 94 -1.29 -11.09 -12.03
N PRO A 95 -0.96 -10.41 -13.14
CA PRO A 95 -1.53 -10.72 -14.44
C PRO A 95 -1.40 -12.21 -14.79
N ALA A 96 -2.43 -12.79 -15.40
CA ALA A 96 -2.40 -14.18 -15.84
C ALA A 96 -1.17 -14.48 -16.73
N GLY A 97 -0.53 -15.64 -16.49
CA GLY A 97 0.69 -16.04 -17.20
C GLY A 97 2.00 -15.42 -16.68
N SER A 98 1.94 -14.54 -15.67
CA SER A 98 3.14 -13.99 -15.04
C SER A 98 3.93 -15.08 -14.28
N PRO A 99 5.27 -14.99 -14.22
CA PRO A 99 6.09 -15.94 -13.45
C PRO A 99 5.71 -15.97 -11.96
N PRO A 100 5.46 -17.13 -11.34
CA PRO A 100 4.97 -17.18 -9.95
C PRO A 100 6.02 -16.78 -8.91
N CYS A 101 7.31 -17.00 -9.17
CA CYS A 101 8.38 -16.76 -8.21
C CYS A 101 9.02 -15.36 -8.28
N ARG A 102 8.47 -14.45 -9.09
CA ARG A 102 9.00 -13.09 -9.23
C ARG A 102 7.85 -12.10 -9.38
N LEU A 103 7.83 -11.09 -8.51
CA LEU A 103 6.87 -10.01 -8.62
C LEU A 103 7.41 -8.91 -9.55
N THR A 104 6.99 -8.92 -10.81
CA THR A 104 7.25 -7.84 -11.78
C THR A 104 6.07 -6.87 -11.87
N THR A 105 4.85 -7.42 -11.88
CA THR A 105 3.58 -6.69 -11.85
C THR A 105 2.63 -7.45 -10.95
N GLY A 106 2.02 -6.77 -9.97
CA GLY A 106 1.09 -7.43 -9.06
C GLY A 106 1.02 -6.79 -7.68
N VAL A 107 0.32 -7.47 -6.78
CA VAL A 107 0.23 -7.18 -5.34
C VAL A 107 0.70 -8.39 -4.55
N VAL A 108 1.40 -8.14 -3.46
CA VAL A 108 1.80 -9.15 -2.47
C VAL A 108 1.54 -8.62 -1.06
N PHE A 109 1.20 -9.54 -0.14
CA PHE A 109 0.93 -9.22 1.26
C PHE A 109 2.08 -9.68 2.15
N TYR A 110 2.67 -8.76 2.90
CA TYR A 110 3.66 -9.05 3.94
C TYR A 110 3.05 -8.84 5.33
N GLY A 111 3.51 -9.59 6.33
CA GLY A 111 3.19 -9.28 7.72
C GLY A 111 3.89 -7.99 8.14
N ALA A 112 3.14 -7.00 8.65
CA ALA A 112 3.70 -5.70 9.02
C ALA A 112 4.82 -5.80 10.06
N ALA A 113 4.73 -6.75 11.00
CA ALA A 113 5.74 -6.97 12.04
C ALA A 113 7.10 -7.47 11.52
N THR A 114 7.14 -8.05 10.31
CA THR A 114 8.37 -8.60 9.70
C THR A 114 8.76 -7.87 8.42
N PHE A 115 7.95 -6.90 7.99
CA PHE A 115 8.20 -6.13 6.79
C PHE A 115 9.17 -4.98 7.13
N ASP A 116 10.38 -5.05 6.59
CA ASP A 116 11.46 -4.08 6.82
C ASP A 116 11.77 -3.30 5.53
N PRO A 117 10.96 -2.28 5.19
CA PRO A 117 11.15 -1.54 3.96
C PRO A 117 12.30 -0.54 4.10
N ALA A 118 13.16 -0.50 3.07
CA ALA A 118 14.24 0.49 2.98
C ALA A 118 13.73 1.95 2.83
N HIS A 119 12.45 2.14 2.57
CA HIS A 119 11.82 3.42 2.28
C HIS A 119 10.49 3.57 3.01
N ARG A 120 10.01 4.81 3.16
CA ARG A 120 8.70 5.11 3.75
C ARG A 120 7.54 4.65 2.85
N PRO A 121 6.31 4.49 3.38
CA PRO A 121 5.14 4.11 2.60
C PRO A 121 4.87 5.08 1.44
N GLY A 122 4.24 4.57 0.38
CA GLY A 122 3.93 5.30 -0.85
C GLY A 122 4.58 4.69 -2.10
N VAL A 123 4.33 5.31 -3.26
CA VAL A 123 4.82 4.84 -4.57
C VAL A 123 6.08 5.59 -4.99
N GLN A 124 7.08 4.83 -5.42
CA GLN A 124 8.37 5.33 -5.86
C GLN A 124 8.94 4.51 -7.02
N LYS A 125 9.95 5.06 -7.69
CA LYS A 125 10.65 4.33 -8.75
C LYS A 125 11.54 3.26 -8.12
N GLY A 126 11.39 2.01 -8.58
CA GLY A 126 12.21 0.87 -8.19
C GLY A 126 13.48 0.75 -9.04
N LYS A 127 14.04 -0.46 -9.11
CA LYS A 127 15.14 -0.75 -10.03
C LYS A 127 14.62 -0.83 -11.47
N GLY A 128 15.38 -0.29 -12.42
CA GLY A 128 14.96 -0.21 -13.83
C GLY A 128 13.81 0.76 -14.03
N ASP A 129 12.81 0.37 -14.82
CA ASP A 129 11.62 1.17 -15.14
C ASP A 129 10.35 0.71 -14.41
N THR A 130 10.50 -0.07 -13.34
CA THR A 130 9.37 -0.55 -12.52
C THR A 130 9.04 0.47 -11.42
N TRP A 131 7.75 0.73 -11.23
CA TRP A 131 7.21 1.43 -10.07
C TRP A 131 6.87 0.43 -8.98
N VAL A 132 7.17 0.80 -7.75
CA VAL A 132 6.92 -0.03 -6.57
C VAL A 132 6.37 0.85 -5.45
N GLY A 133 5.60 0.26 -4.57
CA GLY A 133 5.12 0.97 -3.39
C GLY A 133 4.45 0.05 -2.40
N TYR A 134 4.14 0.60 -1.24
CA TYR A 134 3.39 -0.11 -0.23
C TYR A 134 2.58 0.82 0.67
N VAL A 135 1.55 0.25 1.29
CA VAL A 135 0.76 0.86 2.37
C VAL A 135 0.53 -0.17 3.48
N TYR A 136 0.29 0.31 4.70
CA TYR A 136 -0.12 -0.55 5.81
C TYR A 136 -1.65 -0.61 5.89
N ALA A 137 -2.18 -1.82 6.09
CA ALA A 137 -3.60 -2.08 6.29
C ALA A 137 -3.75 -3.12 7.42
N GLY A 138 -3.99 -2.65 8.64
CA GLY A 138 -4.00 -3.50 9.83
C GLY A 138 -2.63 -4.14 10.09
N ASP A 139 -2.60 -5.47 10.25
CA ASP A 139 -1.39 -6.25 10.54
C ASP A 139 -0.57 -6.60 9.28
N LEU A 140 -0.94 -6.05 8.11
CA LEU A 140 -0.29 -6.34 6.83
C LEU A 140 0.29 -5.07 6.18
N ALA A 141 1.38 -5.26 5.45
CA ALA A 141 1.85 -4.34 4.43
C ALA A 141 1.43 -4.87 3.05
N VAL A 142 0.64 -4.08 2.34
CA VAL A 142 0.25 -4.34 0.95
C VAL A 142 1.30 -3.71 0.06
N TYR A 143 2.04 -4.52 -0.69
CA TYR A 143 3.07 -4.07 -1.61
C TYR A 143 2.63 -4.30 -3.04
N ALA A 144 2.80 -3.31 -3.90
CA ALA A 144 2.47 -3.37 -5.32
C ALA A 144 3.69 -3.04 -6.19
N ALA A 145 3.76 -3.67 -7.36
CA ALA A 145 4.74 -3.39 -8.39
C ALA A 145 4.10 -3.37 -9.78
N GLY A 146 4.67 -2.61 -10.71
CA GLY A 146 4.25 -2.61 -12.11
C GLY A 146 4.97 -1.58 -12.98
N PRO A 147 4.74 -1.58 -14.30
CA PRO A 147 5.36 -0.63 -15.22
C PRO A 147 4.73 0.77 -15.17
N ASP A 148 3.52 0.89 -14.62
CA ASP A 148 2.75 2.14 -14.58
C ASP A 148 2.60 2.63 -13.13
N ARG A 149 3.10 3.85 -12.86
CA ARG A 149 2.97 4.51 -11.55
C ARG A 149 1.51 4.68 -11.15
N ALA A 150 0.65 5.05 -12.08
CA ALA A 150 -0.76 5.33 -11.83
C ALA A 150 -1.46 4.05 -11.38
N LEU A 151 -1.24 2.93 -12.09
CA LEU A 151 -1.77 1.62 -11.69
C LEU A 151 -1.30 1.21 -10.30
N VAL A 152 0.00 1.34 -10.00
CA VAL A 152 0.54 0.98 -8.67
C VAL A 152 -0.08 1.84 -7.56
N GLN A 153 -0.20 3.15 -7.79
CA GLN A 153 -0.83 4.06 -6.82
C GLN A 153 -2.31 3.72 -6.61
N ASP A 154 -3.04 3.58 -7.70
CA ASP A 154 -4.48 3.32 -7.70
C ASP A 154 -4.83 1.99 -7.02
N VAL A 155 -4.05 0.93 -7.24
CA VAL A 155 -4.21 -0.33 -6.49
C VAL A 155 -3.96 -0.12 -4.99
N LEU A 156 -2.91 0.60 -4.59
CA LEU A 156 -2.61 0.82 -3.16
C LEU A 156 -3.63 1.72 -2.47
N ASP A 157 -4.21 2.69 -3.16
CA ASP A 157 -5.25 3.59 -2.63
C ASP A 157 -6.54 2.82 -2.26
N THR A 158 -6.74 1.64 -2.82
CA THR A 158 -7.91 0.79 -2.54
C THR A 158 -7.72 -0.12 -1.33
N ALA A 159 -6.52 -0.20 -0.75
CA ALA A 159 -6.22 -1.07 0.36
C ALA A 159 -6.99 -0.65 1.63
N ARG A 160 -7.84 -1.52 2.13
CA ARG A 160 -8.69 -1.28 3.31
C ARG A 160 -8.31 -2.24 4.43
N PRO A 161 -8.08 -1.73 5.66
CA PRO A 161 -7.83 -2.60 6.81
C PRO A 161 -9.09 -3.40 7.19
N PRO A 162 -8.95 -4.43 8.03
CA PRO A 162 -10.08 -5.14 8.59
C PRO A 162 -11.03 -4.17 9.31
N ALA A 163 -12.33 -4.45 9.27
CA ALA A 163 -13.30 -3.71 10.07
C ALA A 163 -12.94 -3.84 11.58
N PRO A 164 -13.15 -2.77 12.38
CA PRO A 164 -13.00 -2.87 13.83
C PRO A 164 -13.89 -3.99 14.37
N ARG A 165 -13.33 -4.88 15.18
CA ARG A 165 -14.08 -5.95 15.85
C ARG A 165 -14.68 -5.46 17.17
#